data_AF-A0A7J2I1X6-F1
#
_entry.id   AF-A0A7J2I1X6-F1
#
_cell.length_a   1.000
_cell.length_b   1.000
_cell.length_c   1.000
_cell.angle_alpha   90.00
_cell.angle_beta   90.00
_cell.angle_gamma   90.00
#
_symmetry.space_group_name_H-M   'P 1'
#
loop_
_entity.id
_entity.type
_entity.pdbx_description
1 polymer ?
#
loop_
_entity_poly.entity_id
_entity_poly.type
_entity_poly.pdbx_seq_one_letter_code
_entity_poly.pdbx_strand_id
1 'polypeptide(L)' 'MPKNKRPVICICGMAGSGKSTVAKKLAKKYRLKYYSGGDALKALAIKEGHKPREHGWWESSEGISFLEKRKANLKFD' A
#
# COMPACT_ATOMS: atom_id res chain seq x y z
N MET A 1 23.10 8.33 -25.34
CA MET A 1 21.85 9.02 -24.95
C MET A 1 21.60 8.79 -23.47
N PRO A 2 21.41 9.83 -22.63
CA PRO A 2 21.03 9.60 -21.25
C PRO A 2 19.66 8.93 -21.22
N LYS A 3 19.55 7.78 -20.54
CA LYS A 3 18.26 7.12 -20.30
C LYS A 3 17.38 8.11 -19.54
N ASN A 4 16.24 8.48 -20.09
CA ASN A 4 15.21 9.25 -19.39
C ASN A 4 14.76 8.45 -18.14
N LYS A 5 15.41 8.70 -16.99
CA LYS A 5 15.02 8.09 -15.72
C LYS A 5 13.73 8.75 -15.26
N ARG A 6 12.64 7.97 -15.24
CA ARG A 6 11.39 8.42 -14.64
C ARG A 6 11.54 8.33 -13.12
N PRO A 7 11.17 9.37 -12.36
CA PRO A 7 11.25 9.33 -10.91
C PRO A 7 10.27 8.31 -10.33
N VAL A 8 10.69 7.63 -9.26
CA VAL A 8 9.83 6.81 -8.42
C VAL A 8 9.59 7.59 -7.13
N ILE A 9 8.33 7.83 -6.79
CA ILE A 9 7.93 8.65 -5.64
C ILE A 9 7.19 7.75 -4.65
N CYS A 10 7.77 7.57 -3.46
CA CYS A 10 7.11 6.88 -2.34
C CYS A 10 6.39 7.91 -1.47
N ILE A 11 5.12 7.66 -1.14
CA ILE A 11 4.31 8.52 -0.26
C ILE A 11 3.91 7.70 0.96
N CYS A 12 4.51 8.02 2.10
CA CYS A 12 4.37 7.31 3.38
C CYS A 12 3.72 8.18 4.47
N GLY A 13 3.35 7.56 5.60
CA GLY A 13 2.62 8.20 6.71
C GLY A 13 1.50 7.33 7.31
N MET A 14 0.98 7.73 8.47
CA MET A 14 -0.01 6.97 9.27
C MET A 14 -1.29 6.63 8.50
N ALA A 15 -1.99 5.54 8.88
CA ALA A 15 -3.31 5.22 8.32
C ALA A 15 -4.28 6.42 8.43
N GLY A 16 -5.16 6.60 7.46
CA GLY A 16 -6.08 7.76 7.42
C GLY A 16 -5.47 9.11 7.01
N SER A 17 -4.14 9.29 6.97
CA SER A 17 -3.51 10.60 6.70
C SER A 17 -3.66 11.19 5.28
N GLY A 18 -4.44 10.56 4.39
CA GLY A 18 -4.70 11.09 3.04
C GLY A 18 -3.64 10.79 1.98
N LYS A 19 -2.64 9.94 2.26
CA LYS A 19 -1.58 9.53 1.30
C LYS A 19 -2.12 9.10 -0.06
N SER A 20 -3.07 8.16 -0.07
CA SER A 20 -3.64 7.63 -1.30
C SER A 20 -4.37 8.72 -2.10
N THR A 21 -4.98 9.69 -1.41
CA THR A 21 -5.63 10.85 -2.02
C THR A 21 -4.60 11.72 -2.74
N VAL A 22 -3.51 12.08 -2.06
CA VAL A 22 -2.43 12.89 -2.65
C VAL A 22 -1.73 12.14 -3.79
N ALA A 23 -1.44 10.85 -3.61
CA ALA A 23 -0.80 10.01 -4.61
C ALA A 23 -1.62 9.91 -5.90
N LYS A 24 -2.94 9.69 -5.81
CA LYS A 24 -3.85 9.66 -6.97
C LYS A 24 -3.91 11.03 -7.67
N LYS A 25 -3.95 12.14 -6.91
CA LYS A 25 -3.95 13.51 -7.47
C LYS A 25 -2.64 13.80 -8.23
N LEU A 26 -1.49 13.43 -7.66
CA LEU A 26 -0.18 13.59 -8.31
C LEU A 26 -0.07 12.72 -9.57
N ALA A 27 -0.49 11.45 -9.49
CA ALA A 27 -0.48 10.54 -10.63
C ALA A 27 -1.31 11.08 -11.80
N LYS A 28 -2.52 11.59 -11.51
CA LYS A 28 -3.37 12.24 -12.53
C LYS A 28 -2.73 13.50 -13.11
N LYS A 29 -2.22 14.40 -12.26
CA LYS A 29 -1.65 15.69 -12.68
C LYS A 29 -0.41 15.52 -13.57
N TYR A 30 0.48 14.59 -13.22
CA TYR A 30 1.76 14.39 -13.90
C TYR A 30 1.79 13.16 -14.82
N ARG A 31 0.64 12.54 -15.07
CA ARG A 31 0.50 11.32 -15.91
C ARG A 31 1.45 10.19 -15.46
N LEU A 32 1.60 10.02 -14.15
CA LEU A 32 2.39 8.95 -13.55
C LEU A 32 1.51 7.71 -13.33
N LYS A 33 2.14 6.53 -13.28
CA LYS A 33 1.45 5.32 -12.83
C LYS A 33 1.30 5.36 -11.31
N TYR A 34 0.11 5.00 -10.82
CA TYR A 34 -0.18 4.88 -9.39
C TYR A 34 -0.11 3.42 -8.96
N TYR A 35 0.59 3.16 -7.86
CA TYR A 35 0.64 1.87 -7.20
C TYR A 35 0.32 2.06 -5.72
N SER A 36 -0.44 1.13 -5.14
CA SER A 36 -0.86 1.16 -3.74
C SER A 36 -0.25 -0.04 -3.02
N GLY A 37 0.71 0.24 -2.12
CA GLY A 37 1.28 -0.81 -1.26
C GLY A 37 0.21 -1.44 -0.36
N GLY A 38 -0.76 -0.65 0.10
CA GLY A 38 -1.90 -1.16 0.87
C GLY A 38 -2.74 -2.17 0.09
N ASP A 39 -3.05 -1.89 -1.18
CA ASP A 39 -3.86 -2.81 -1.99
C ASP A 39 -3.10 -4.11 -2.30
N ALA A 40 -1.79 -4.01 -2.57
CA ALA A 40 -0.92 -5.17 -2.75
C ALA A 40 -0.89 -6.06 -1.49
N LEU A 41 -0.75 -5.47 -0.31
CA LEU A 41 -0.77 -6.19 0.96
C LEU A 41 -2.13 -6.83 1.27
N LYS A 42 -3.24 -6.13 0.97
CA LYS A 42 -4.59 -6.72 1.10
C LYS A 42 -4.77 -7.93 0.18
N ALA A 43 -4.21 -7.89 -1.04
CA ALA A 43 -4.25 -9.04 -1.94
C ALA A 43 -3.47 -10.24 -1.37
N LEU A 44 -2.33 -10.00 -0.71
CA LEU A 44 -1.59 -11.05 0.00
C LEU A 44 -2.39 -11.58 1.20
N ALA A 45 -3.02 -10.71 1.98
CA ALA A 45 -3.87 -11.10 3.10
C ALA A 45 -5.03 -12.00 2.65
N ILE A 46 -5.68 -11.68 1.52
CA ILE A 46 -6.74 -12.52 0.93
C ILE A 46 -6.21 -13.92 0.57
N LYS A 47 -4.99 -14.01 0.00
CA LYS A 47 -4.37 -15.31 -0.32
C LYS A 47 -4.09 -16.16 0.91
N GLU A 48 -3.84 -15.53 2.07
CA GLU A 48 -3.64 -16.19 3.35
C GLU A 48 -4.97 -16.43 4.12
N GLY A 49 -6.12 -16.11 3.51
CA GLY A 49 -7.46 -16.41 4.05
C GLY A 49 -8.14 -15.27 4.81
N HIS A 50 -7.53 -14.08 4.88
CA HIS A 50 -8.10 -12.90 5.53
C HIS A 50 -9.16 -12.21 4.65
N LYS A 51 -10.03 -11.38 5.27
CA LYS A 51 -11.10 -10.64 4.56
C LYS A 51 -10.98 -9.12 4.74
N PRO A 52 -9.98 -8.45 4.13
CA PRO A 52 -9.68 -7.03 4.33
C PRO A 52 -10.63 -6.06 3.60
N ARG A 53 -11.87 -6.48 3.36
CA ARG A 53 -12.86 -5.75 2.54
C ARG A 53 -13.51 -4.60 3.29
N GLU A 54 -13.43 -4.59 4.61
CA GLU A 54 -14.05 -3.55 5.44
C GLU A 54 -13.19 -2.29 5.54
N HIS A 55 -13.88 -1.15 5.68
CA HIS A 55 -13.22 0.10 6.02
C HIS A 55 -12.63 -0.01 7.43
N GLY A 56 -11.44 0.54 7.66
CA GLY A 56 -10.79 0.43 8.97
C GLY A 56 -10.14 -0.94 9.24
N TRP A 57 -10.02 -1.83 8.23
CA TRP A 57 -9.43 -3.15 8.46
C TRP A 57 -7.99 -3.10 8.98
N TRP A 58 -7.19 -2.11 8.60
CA TRP A 58 -5.81 -1.97 9.09
C TRP A 58 -5.75 -1.68 10.59
N GLU A 59 -6.78 -1.05 11.11
CA GLU A 59 -6.98 -0.67 12.51
C GLU A 59 -7.65 -1.79 13.32
N SER A 60 -8.19 -2.82 12.66
CA SER A 60 -8.78 -3.99 13.32
C SER A 60 -7.71 -4.89 13.95
N SER A 61 -8.09 -5.69 14.94
CA SER A 61 -7.20 -6.69 15.55
C SER A 61 -6.64 -7.70 14.54
N GLU A 62 -7.43 -8.07 13.53
CA GLU A 62 -6.97 -8.96 12.44
C GLU A 62 -5.90 -8.29 11.59
N GLY A 63 -6.11 -7.03 11.18
CA GLY A 63 -5.15 -6.26 10.40
C GLY A 63 -3.84 -6.02 11.15
N ILE A 64 -3.91 -5.69 12.45
CA ILE A 64 -2.73 -5.55 13.31
C ILE A 64 -1.97 -6.89 13.39
N SER A 65 -2.67 -8.01 13.61
CA SER A 65 -2.04 -9.34 13.66
C SER A 65 -1.36 -9.70 12.34
N PHE A 66 -1.99 -9.40 11.20
CA PHE A 66 -1.39 -9.61 9.88
C PHE A 66 -0.12 -8.78 9.69
N LEU A 67 -0.11 -7.51 10.11
CA LEU A 67 1.06 -6.65 10.01
C LEU A 67 2.23 -7.13 10.89
N GLU A 68 1.96 -7.64 12.10
CA GLU A 68 2.99 -8.25 12.95
C GLU A 68 3.54 -9.53 12.33
N LYS A 69 2.69 -10.40 11.77
CA LYS A 69 3.15 -11.59 11.01
C LYS A 69 4.02 -11.21 9.83
N ARG A 70 3.66 -10.15 9.09
CA ARG A 70 4.47 -9.63 7.98
C ARG A 70 5.86 -9.21 8.45
N LYS A 71 5.98 -8.47 9.57
CA LYS A 71 7.29 -8.06 10.10
C LYS A 71 8.22 -9.24 10.38
N ALA A 72 7.66 -10.38 10.79
CA ALA A 72 8.41 -11.59 11.11
C ALA A 72 8.71 -12.48 9.88
N ASN A 73 8.16 -12.20 8.70
CA ASN A 73 8.23 -13.09 7.55
C ASN A 73 8.59 -12.36 6.25
N LEU A 74 9.80 -12.63 5.75
CA LEU A 74 10.36 -12.05 4.52
C LEU A 74 9.56 -12.37 3.25
N LYS A 75 8.63 -13.34 3.27
CA LYS A 75 7.74 -13.66 2.12
C LYS A 75 6.85 -12.46 1.71
N PHE A 76 6.68 -11.48 2.59
CA PHE A 76 5.80 -10.33 2.40
C PHE A 76 6.55 -9.01 2.08
N ASP A 77 7.87 -9.05 1.86
CA ASP A 77 8.70 -7.90 1.48
C ASP A 77 9.39 -8.08 0.11
#